data_AF-A0A1E5FVP5-F1
#
_entry.id   AF-A0A1E5FVP5-F1
#
_cell.length_a   1.000
_cell.length_b   1.000
_cell.length_c   1.000
_cell.angle_alpha   90.00
_cell.angle_beta   90.00
_cell.angle_gamma   90.00
#
_symmetry.space_group_name_H-M   'P 1'
#
loop_
_entity.id
_entity.type
_entity.pdbx_description
1 polymer ?
#
loop_
_entity_poly.entity_id
_entity_poly.type
_entity_poly.pdbx_seq_one_letter_code
_entity_poly.pdbx_strand_id
1 'polypeptide(L)'
;MKLTSSLVSLLASSLAIEKKQHALIELVISTYQPQQRTELFQNVTEYRRSQLELLFPEHQNKSYSVLFEVMDYRDLILRYPNTLSAEIALLEQAVGQCYMHWLDFWCECEIAAIKVKSPLNSSSISHVDLPINDSAYYGAVIEQIEHEPLLVQTPSHPQGMPICDAIALSNLEVFIKGEKWFEMLPLLHLSQAGKHFILLKHPVDEAFPTLVSSALIQDWSKKDTWLSYAPPFSNEQWQYCLPNHGYDSLSGLQLFTPPILSKCDSLPKFDNQFQLQLSESRAICEVLRLTVSGNTQQKLYFLYLAQKELMSVLHQVGYKIGFTIIEQPFMLQFYQTIDSNAYFHAGYCEMNDDGTTIYRGFWNFELMVKAFNNVDFRSYKRAVRESRKSLEKLRSAGKTSSAKKDEHV
;
A
#
# COMPACT_ATOMS: atom_id res chain seq x y z
N MET A 1 -14.48 34.48 -5.16
CA MET A 1 -15.79 35.03 -4.74
C MET A 1 -16.90 33.98 -4.60
N LYS A 2 -17.07 33.01 -5.53
CA LYS A 2 -18.09 31.95 -5.39
C LYS A 2 -17.75 30.87 -4.33
N LEU A 3 -16.49 30.49 -4.19
CA LEU A 3 -16.09 29.44 -3.24
C LEU A 3 -16.25 29.90 -1.78
N THR A 4 -15.69 31.06 -1.42
CA THR A 4 -15.78 31.64 -0.07
C THR A 4 -17.23 31.77 0.42
N SER A 5 -18.14 32.27 -0.42
CA SER A 5 -19.56 32.40 -0.07
C SER A 5 -20.25 31.05 0.09
N SER A 6 -19.89 30.06 -0.75
CA SER A 6 -20.41 28.69 -0.65
C SER A 6 -19.93 27.99 0.63
N LEU A 7 -18.66 28.17 1.00
CA LEU A 7 -18.10 27.64 2.25
C LEU A 7 -18.77 28.27 3.48
N VAL A 8 -18.94 29.59 3.49
CA VAL A 8 -19.66 30.28 4.59
C VAL A 8 -21.10 29.79 4.71
N SER A 9 -21.79 29.62 3.59
CA SER A 9 -23.15 29.06 3.56
C SER A 9 -23.18 27.62 4.11
N LEU A 10 -22.23 26.79 3.70
CA LEU A 10 -22.13 25.40 4.15
C LEU A 10 -21.86 25.31 5.67
N LEU A 11 -20.95 26.14 6.17
CA LEU A 11 -20.60 26.24 7.60
C LEU A 11 -21.80 26.70 8.44
N ALA A 12 -22.59 27.65 7.94
CA ALA A 12 -23.79 28.15 8.60
C ALA A 12 -24.99 27.18 8.50
N SER A 13 -24.93 26.19 7.62
CA SER A 13 -26.05 25.27 7.40
C SER A 13 -26.25 24.30 8.57
N SER A 14 -27.51 23.98 8.85
CA SER A 14 -27.92 22.95 9.82
C SER A 14 -28.07 21.57 9.17
N LEU A 15 -27.40 21.33 8.04
CA LEU A 15 -27.43 20.05 7.35
C LEU A 15 -26.80 18.96 8.20
N ALA A 16 -27.30 17.73 8.06
CA ALA A 16 -26.66 16.54 8.60
C ALA A 16 -25.23 16.39 8.04
N ILE A 17 -24.33 15.78 8.81
CA ILE A 17 -22.90 15.70 8.49
C ILE A 17 -22.69 15.05 7.12
N GLU A 18 -23.42 13.99 6.78
CA GLU A 18 -23.29 13.27 5.52
C GLU A 18 -23.65 14.17 4.32
N LYS A 19 -24.67 15.03 4.48
CA LYS A 19 -25.05 16.01 3.45
C LYS A 19 -24.01 17.12 3.33
N LYS A 20 -23.40 17.54 4.43
CA LYS A 20 -22.32 18.53 4.43
C LYS A 20 -21.07 17.99 3.75
N GLN A 21 -20.68 16.75 4.06
CA GLN A 21 -19.58 16.04 3.42
C GLN A 21 -19.76 16.00 1.91
N HIS A 22 -20.93 15.55 1.45
CA HIS A 22 -21.23 15.47 0.02
C HIS A 22 -21.15 16.85 -0.66
N ALA A 23 -21.80 17.86 -0.09
CA ALA A 23 -21.75 19.22 -0.64
C ALA A 23 -20.33 19.82 -0.64
N LEU A 24 -19.51 19.51 0.37
CA LEU A 24 -18.13 19.99 0.45
C LEU A 24 -17.25 19.34 -0.64
N ILE A 25 -17.37 18.03 -0.83
CA ILE A 25 -16.68 17.29 -1.88
C ILE A 25 -17.07 17.84 -3.26
N GLU A 26 -18.37 17.97 -3.54
CA GLU A 26 -18.86 18.51 -4.81
C GLU A 26 -18.35 19.93 -5.06
N LEU A 27 -18.34 20.77 -4.02
CA LEU A 27 -17.82 22.14 -4.10
C LEU A 27 -16.33 22.16 -4.47
N VAL A 28 -15.50 21.32 -3.84
CA VAL A 28 -14.07 21.26 -4.15
C VAL A 28 -13.82 20.69 -5.55
N ILE A 29 -14.48 19.59 -5.92
CA ILE A 29 -14.32 18.96 -7.25
C ILE A 29 -14.77 19.90 -8.38
N SER A 30 -15.87 20.64 -8.18
CA SER A 30 -16.37 21.58 -9.19
C SER A 30 -15.58 22.88 -9.28
N THR A 31 -14.88 23.27 -8.20
CA THR A 31 -14.11 24.52 -8.15
C THR A 31 -12.68 24.36 -8.69
N TYR A 32 -12.00 23.26 -8.36
CA TYR A 32 -10.58 23.08 -8.68
C TYR A 32 -10.36 22.02 -9.76
N GLN A 33 -9.56 22.37 -10.76
CA GLN A 33 -9.06 21.37 -11.73
C GLN A 33 -8.17 20.34 -11.03
N PRO A 34 -7.97 19.13 -11.61
CA PRO A 34 -7.21 18.06 -10.96
C PRO A 34 -5.84 18.50 -10.42
N GLN A 35 -5.04 19.23 -11.21
CA GLN A 35 -3.73 19.72 -10.78
C GLN A 35 -3.83 20.74 -9.62
N GLN A 36 -4.74 21.70 -9.73
CA GLN A 36 -4.97 22.71 -8.69
C GLN A 36 -5.45 22.06 -7.38
N ARG A 37 -6.27 21.01 -7.49
CA ARG A 37 -6.75 20.23 -6.35
C ARG A 37 -5.60 19.47 -5.68
N THR A 38 -4.74 18.82 -6.46
CA THR A 38 -3.53 18.17 -5.93
C THR A 38 -2.61 19.16 -5.21
N GLU A 39 -2.33 20.31 -5.81
CA GLU A 39 -1.51 21.36 -5.20
C GLU A 39 -2.14 21.88 -3.90
N LEU A 40 -3.45 22.15 -3.89
CA LEU A 40 -4.18 22.56 -2.69
C LEU A 40 -4.00 21.54 -1.56
N PHE A 41 -4.25 20.26 -1.85
CA PHE A 41 -4.16 19.21 -0.84
C PHE A 41 -2.75 19.02 -0.31
N GLN A 42 -1.73 19.03 -1.18
CA GLN A 42 -0.33 18.91 -0.80
C GLN A 42 0.12 20.10 0.06
N ASN A 43 -0.16 21.33 -0.37
CA ASN A 43 0.26 22.53 0.34
C ASN A 43 -0.30 22.59 1.78
N VAL A 44 -1.59 22.27 1.95
CA VAL A 44 -2.20 22.24 3.29
C VAL A 44 -1.65 21.09 4.13
N THR A 45 -1.44 19.92 3.52
CA THR A 45 -0.85 18.76 4.19
C THR A 45 0.56 19.07 4.70
N GLU A 46 1.44 19.62 3.88
CA GLU A 46 2.80 19.96 4.26
C GLU A 46 2.86 21.04 5.34
N TYR A 47 1.98 22.04 5.25
CA TYR A 47 1.83 23.06 6.28
C TYR A 47 1.44 22.43 7.63
N ARG A 48 0.41 21.58 7.65
CA ARG A 48 -0.07 20.93 8.87
C ARG A 48 0.90 19.90 9.41
N ARG A 49 1.57 19.15 8.54
CA ARG A 49 2.64 18.21 8.92
C ARG A 49 3.74 18.95 9.67
N SER A 50 4.29 20.00 9.05
CA SER A 50 5.37 20.80 9.66
C SER A 50 4.96 21.41 10.99
N GLN A 51 3.71 21.88 11.09
CA GLN A 51 3.17 22.42 12.34
C GLN A 51 3.02 21.35 13.43
N LEU A 52 2.50 20.17 13.08
CA LEU A 52 2.35 19.06 14.02
C LEU A 52 3.70 18.50 14.48
N GLU A 53 4.68 18.38 13.58
CA GLU A 53 6.06 17.99 13.93
C GLU A 53 6.71 18.98 14.90
N LEU A 54 6.43 20.29 14.77
CA LEU A 54 6.93 21.30 15.70
C LEU A 54 6.24 21.25 17.06
N LEU A 55 4.94 20.93 17.09
CA LEU A 55 4.16 20.83 18.33
C LEU A 55 4.41 19.52 19.08
N PHE A 56 4.69 18.43 18.35
CA PHE A 56 4.87 17.07 18.84
C PHE A 56 6.13 16.41 18.24
N PRO A 57 7.34 16.87 18.61
CA PRO A 57 8.58 16.38 18.00
C PRO A 57 8.80 14.87 18.13
N GLU A 58 8.24 14.25 19.17
CA GLU A 58 8.29 12.80 19.38
C GLU A 58 7.55 12.00 18.30
N HIS A 59 6.67 12.65 17.53
CA HIS A 59 5.92 12.05 16.42
C HIS A 59 6.54 12.30 15.04
N GLN A 60 7.69 12.97 14.93
CA GLN A 60 8.28 13.39 13.65
C GLN A 60 8.57 12.22 12.68
N ASN A 61 8.91 11.05 13.21
CA ASN A 61 9.21 9.84 12.41
C ASN A 61 8.04 8.85 12.36
N LYS A 62 6.85 9.25 12.83
CA LYS A 62 5.64 8.41 12.82
C LYS A 62 4.89 8.55 11.50
N SER A 63 4.01 7.59 11.23
CA SER A 63 3.13 7.65 10.06
C SER A 63 2.19 8.87 10.10
N TYR A 64 1.71 9.30 8.94
CA TYR A 64 0.74 10.39 8.80
C TYR A 64 -0.56 10.10 9.56
N SER A 65 -0.98 8.83 9.63
CA SER A 65 -2.14 8.44 10.43
C SER A 65 -1.97 8.79 11.91
N VAL A 66 -0.82 8.49 12.50
CA VAL A 66 -0.52 8.82 13.89
C VAL A 66 -0.35 10.32 14.07
N LEU A 67 0.41 10.97 13.19
CA LEU A 67 0.72 12.39 13.30
C LEU A 67 -0.53 13.27 13.20
N PHE A 68 -1.45 12.98 12.26
CA PHE A 68 -2.67 13.78 12.07
C PHE A 68 -3.79 13.45 13.07
N GLU A 69 -3.66 12.38 13.85
CA GLU A 69 -4.60 12.01 14.92
C GLU A 69 -4.11 12.42 16.32
N VAL A 70 -2.90 12.98 16.46
CA VAL A 70 -2.34 13.44 17.76
C VAL A 70 -3.18 14.54 18.42
N MET A 71 -3.93 15.30 17.63
CA MET A 71 -4.84 16.36 18.08
C MET A 71 -6.11 16.34 17.22
N ASP A 72 -7.29 16.54 17.83
CA ASP A 72 -8.54 16.74 17.08
C ASP A 72 -8.34 17.90 16.08
N TYR A 73 -8.65 17.65 14.82
CA TYR A 73 -8.35 18.60 13.75
C TYR A 73 -9.08 19.94 13.93
N ARG A 74 -10.27 19.97 14.55
CA ARG A 74 -10.96 21.23 14.89
C ARG A 74 -10.18 22.03 15.94
N ASP A 75 -9.66 21.34 16.94
CA ASP A 75 -8.83 21.98 17.97
C ASP A 75 -7.52 22.52 17.37
N LEU A 76 -6.90 21.77 16.45
CA LEU A 76 -5.69 22.19 15.75
C LEU A 76 -5.93 23.49 14.97
N ILE A 77 -6.97 23.55 14.14
CA ILE A 77 -7.25 24.73 13.30
C ILE A 77 -7.70 25.94 14.14
N LEU A 78 -8.35 25.72 15.29
CA LEU A 78 -8.79 26.79 16.20
C LEU A 78 -7.62 27.39 17.00
N ARG A 79 -6.77 26.54 17.58
CA ARG A 79 -5.62 26.96 18.41
C ARG A 79 -4.46 27.48 17.57
N TYR A 80 -4.28 26.89 16.38
CA TYR A 80 -3.19 27.22 15.47
C TYR A 80 -3.72 27.45 14.05
N PRO A 81 -4.38 28.59 13.79
CA PRO A 81 -4.88 28.94 12.46
C PRO A 81 -3.77 28.92 11.40
N ASN A 82 -4.10 28.49 10.17
CA ASN A 82 -3.12 28.50 9.09
C ASN A 82 -2.80 29.94 8.64
N THR A 83 -1.66 30.12 7.99
CA THR A 83 -1.23 31.39 7.37
C THR A 83 -1.30 31.38 5.84
N LEU A 84 -1.96 30.37 5.24
CA LEU A 84 -1.96 30.16 3.80
C LEU A 84 -2.92 31.12 3.09
N SER A 85 -4.21 31.11 3.46
CA SER A 85 -5.19 32.10 2.98
C SER A 85 -6.51 32.02 3.77
N ALA A 86 -7.31 33.09 3.71
CA ALA A 86 -8.65 33.08 4.31
C ALA A 86 -9.59 32.05 3.68
N GLU A 87 -9.43 31.76 2.38
CA GLU A 87 -10.20 30.71 1.69
C GLU A 87 -9.85 29.32 2.22
N ILE A 88 -8.56 29.03 2.38
CA ILE A 88 -8.08 27.76 2.94
C ILE A 88 -8.52 27.63 4.41
N ALA A 89 -8.46 28.69 5.20
CA ALA A 89 -8.95 28.67 6.58
C ALA A 89 -10.45 28.29 6.67
N LEU A 90 -11.29 28.84 5.78
CA LEU A 90 -12.71 28.46 5.72
C LEU A 90 -12.90 27.01 5.25
N LEU A 91 -12.09 26.55 4.30
CA LEU A 91 -12.11 25.17 3.84
C LEU A 91 -11.75 24.21 4.98
N GLU A 92 -10.64 24.44 5.68
CA GLU A 92 -10.24 23.63 6.83
C GLU A 92 -11.28 23.64 7.96
N GLN A 93 -11.97 24.77 8.20
CA GLN A 93 -13.11 24.81 9.12
C GLN A 93 -14.25 23.91 8.68
N ALA A 94 -14.60 23.91 7.39
CA ALA A 94 -15.65 23.05 6.87
C ALA A 94 -15.25 21.57 6.97
N VAL A 95 -13.97 21.27 6.71
CA VAL A 95 -13.39 19.93 6.87
C VAL A 95 -13.44 19.48 8.32
N GLY A 96 -13.00 20.32 9.27
CA GLY A 96 -13.03 19.98 10.70
C GLY A 96 -14.45 19.70 11.23
N GLN A 97 -15.50 20.27 10.63
CA GLN A 97 -16.88 19.93 11.00
C GLN A 97 -17.34 18.55 10.48
N CYS A 98 -16.67 18.01 9.45
CA CYS A 98 -17.17 16.90 8.65
C CYS A 98 -16.26 15.65 8.67
N TYR A 99 -14.95 15.80 8.93
CA TYR A 99 -13.95 14.75 8.83
C TYR A 99 -13.06 14.75 10.07
N MET A 100 -12.46 13.59 10.39
CA MET A 100 -11.56 13.48 11.54
C MET A 100 -10.32 14.34 11.35
N HIS A 101 -9.76 14.35 10.15
CA HIS A 101 -8.66 15.23 9.77
C HIS A 101 -8.59 15.49 8.25
N TRP A 102 -7.69 16.39 7.85
CA TRP A 102 -7.47 16.80 6.46
C TRP A 102 -7.28 15.64 5.46
N LEU A 103 -6.56 14.59 5.85
CA LEU A 103 -6.18 13.50 4.94
C LEU A 103 -7.35 12.58 4.58
N ASP A 104 -8.32 12.42 5.48
CA ASP A 104 -9.58 11.72 5.17
C ASP A 104 -10.35 12.48 4.10
N PHE A 105 -10.45 13.79 4.25
CA PHE A 105 -11.15 14.64 3.31
C PHE A 105 -10.49 14.61 1.92
N TRP A 106 -9.16 14.67 1.87
CA TRP A 106 -8.42 14.49 0.62
C TRP A 106 -8.75 13.14 -0.02
N CYS A 107 -8.66 12.05 0.73
CA CYS A 107 -8.96 10.71 0.22
C CYS A 107 -10.38 10.62 -0.37
N GLU A 108 -11.39 11.10 0.35
CA GLU A 108 -12.78 11.09 -0.13
C GLU A 108 -13.00 11.96 -1.37
N CYS A 109 -12.30 13.10 -1.48
CA CYS A 109 -12.34 13.93 -2.68
C CYS A 109 -11.79 13.19 -3.90
N GLU A 110 -10.67 12.46 -3.77
CA GLU A 110 -10.11 11.72 -4.89
C GLU A 110 -10.97 10.50 -5.27
N ILE A 111 -11.55 9.80 -4.29
CA ILE A 111 -12.53 8.73 -4.53
C ILE A 111 -13.72 9.27 -5.34
N ALA A 112 -14.30 10.38 -4.89
CA ALA A 112 -15.44 10.99 -5.57
C ALA A 112 -15.07 11.52 -6.95
N ALA A 113 -13.90 12.12 -7.12
CA ALA A 113 -13.43 12.62 -8.42
C ALA A 113 -13.27 11.50 -9.46
N ILE A 114 -12.86 10.30 -9.04
CA ILE A 114 -12.82 9.12 -9.93
C ILE A 114 -14.25 8.64 -10.23
N LYS A 115 -15.09 8.46 -9.20
CA LYS A 115 -16.45 7.91 -9.37
C LYS A 115 -17.35 8.79 -10.25
N VAL A 116 -17.17 10.12 -10.24
CA VAL A 116 -17.93 11.04 -11.11
C VAL A 116 -17.68 10.79 -12.59
N LYS A 117 -16.49 10.30 -12.98
CA LYS A 117 -16.19 9.96 -14.39
C LYS A 117 -16.95 8.73 -14.87
N SER A 118 -17.35 7.84 -13.95
CA SER A 118 -17.99 6.56 -14.24
C SER A 118 -19.21 6.37 -13.33
N PRO A 119 -20.29 7.16 -13.50
CA PRO A 119 -21.43 7.17 -12.58
C PRO A 119 -22.15 5.81 -12.58
N LEU A 120 -22.66 5.42 -11.42
CA LEU A 120 -23.46 4.20 -11.29
C LEU A 120 -24.79 4.36 -12.04
N ASN A 121 -25.14 3.39 -12.87
CA ASN A 121 -26.47 3.34 -13.49
C ASN A 121 -27.48 2.76 -12.49
N SER A 122 -28.68 3.33 -12.43
CA SER A 122 -29.75 2.84 -11.53
C SER A 122 -30.15 1.38 -11.79
N SER A 123 -29.85 0.86 -12.99
CA SER A 123 -30.05 -0.53 -13.39
C SER A 123 -28.84 -1.46 -13.13
N SER A 124 -27.68 -0.95 -12.71
CA SER A 124 -26.43 -1.71 -12.59
C SER A 124 -26.08 -2.14 -11.16
N ILE A 125 -27.05 -2.20 -10.26
CA ILE A 125 -26.86 -2.76 -8.91
C ILE A 125 -26.91 -4.30 -8.98
N SER A 126 -26.12 -4.90 -9.88
CA SER A 126 -25.84 -6.33 -9.86
C SER A 126 -24.70 -6.60 -8.91
N HIS A 127 -24.92 -7.47 -7.93
CA HIS A 127 -23.85 -7.96 -7.08
C HIS A 127 -22.83 -8.72 -7.93
N VAL A 128 -21.59 -8.24 -7.99
CA VAL A 128 -20.50 -8.94 -8.69
C VAL A 128 -20.21 -10.25 -7.97
N ASP A 129 -20.42 -11.38 -8.64
CA ASP A 129 -20.05 -12.67 -8.07
C ASP A 129 -18.52 -12.84 -8.13
N LEU A 130 -17.95 -13.28 -7.02
CA LEU A 130 -16.50 -13.38 -6.80
C LEU A 130 -16.19 -14.76 -6.20
N PRO A 131 -16.17 -15.81 -7.04
CA PRO A 131 -16.02 -17.19 -6.59
C PRO A 131 -14.62 -17.46 -6.02
N ILE A 132 -14.53 -18.38 -5.06
CA ILE A 132 -13.24 -18.90 -4.56
C ILE A 132 -12.80 -20.05 -5.48
N ASN A 133 -12.37 -19.70 -6.69
CA ASN A 133 -11.90 -20.63 -7.71
C ASN A 133 -10.82 -19.97 -8.57
N ASP A 134 -9.59 -20.49 -8.52
CA ASP A 134 -8.43 -19.88 -9.18
C ASP A 134 -8.67 -19.70 -10.68
N SER A 135 -9.32 -20.68 -11.33
CA SER A 135 -9.62 -20.65 -12.76
C SER A 135 -10.63 -19.58 -13.21
N ALA A 136 -11.31 -18.92 -12.26
CA ALA A 136 -12.17 -17.77 -12.57
C ALA A 136 -11.37 -16.47 -12.76
N TYR A 137 -10.07 -16.48 -12.49
CA TYR A 137 -9.20 -15.31 -12.52
C TYR A 137 -7.95 -15.55 -13.36
N TYR A 138 -7.33 -14.44 -13.79
CA TYR A 138 -6.06 -14.44 -14.47
C TYR A 138 -5.21 -13.23 -14.07
N GLY A 139 -3.90 -13.45 -13.95
CA GLY A 139 -2.91 -12.41 -13.75
C GLY A 139 -2.36 -11.88 -15.07
N ALA A 140 -2.03 -10.59 -15.12
CA ALA A 140 -1.31 -9.98 -16.25
C ALA A 140 -0.44 -8.82 -15.76
N VAL A 141 0.58 -8.46 -16.55
CA VAL A 141 1.35 -7.23 -16.37
C VAL A 141 1.05 -6.30 -17.55
N ILE A 142 0.71 -5.05 -17.24
CA ILE A 142 0.56 -3.97 -18.21
C ILE A 142 1.73 -3.00 -18.00
N GLU A 143 2.46 -2.67 -19.05
CA GLU A 143 3.65 -1.78 -19.00
C GLU A 143 3.29 -0.31 -18.69
N GLN A 144 2.16 0.18 -19.23
CA GLN A 144 1.71 1.57 -19.11
C GLN A 144 0.18 1.61 -18.99
N ILE A 145 -0.33 1.49 -17.76
CA ILE A 145 -1.78 1.47 -17.49
C ILE A 145 -2.50 2.78 -17.89
N GLU A 146 -1.77 3.89 -17.97
CA GLU A 146 -2.30 5.20 -18.35
C GLU A 146 -2.69 5.28 -19.84
N HIS A 147 -2.19 4.36 -20.66
CA HIS A 147 -2.45 4.29 -22.11
C HIS A 147 -3.24 3.04 -22.51
N GLU A 148 -3.52 2.16 -21.56
CA GLU A 148 -4.24 0.91 -21.81
C GLU A 148 -5.75 1.18 -21.96
N PRO A 149 -6.39 0.79 -23.07
CA PRO A 149 -7.82 1.01 -23.31
C PRO A 149 -8.73 0.06 -22.51
N LEU A 150 -8.17 -0.78 -21.65
CA LEU A 150 -8.90 -1.78 -20.87
C LEU A 150 -9.87 -1.11 -19.89
N LEU A 151 -11.16 -1.42 -20.05
CA LEU A 151 -12.21 -1.06 -19.11
C LEU A 151 -12.48 -2.22 -18.16
N VAL A 152 -12.53 -1.91 -16.87
CA VAL A 152 -12.80 -2.87 -15.80
C VAL A 152 -13.81 -2.28 -14.81
N GLN A 153 -14.39 -3.13 -13.98
CA GLN A 153 -15.15 -2.72 -12.81
C GLN A 153 -14.42 -3.14 -11.52
N THR A 154 -14.81 -2.59 -10.37
CA THR A 154 -14.31 -3.02 -9.06
C THR A 154 -15.44 -3.65 -8.23
N PRO A 155 -15.15 -4.46 -7.20
CA PRO A 155 -16.17 -5.02 -6.32
C PRO A 155 -17.04 -3.97 -5.63
N SER A 156 -16.49 -2.78 -5.36
CA SER A 156 -17.16 -1.65 -4.70
C SER A 156 -17.83 -0.68 -5.68
N HIS A 157 -17.55 -0.79 -6.98
CA HIS A 157 -18.06 0.09 -8.01
C HIS A 157 -18.31 -0.69 -9.31
N PRO A 158 -19.50 -1.31 -9.47
CA PRO A 158 -19.85 -2.18 -10.60
C PRO A 158 -20.23 -1.37 -11.86
N GLN A 159 -19.30 -0.54 -12.31
CA GLN A 159 -19.40 0.27 -13.53
C GLN A 159 -18.05 0.25 -14.23
N GLY A 160 -18.08 0.08 -15.56
CA GLY A 160 -16.87 0.09 -16.37
C GLY A 160 -16.14 1.42 -16.29
N MET A 161 -14.86 1.38 -15.95
CA MET A 161 -13.94 2.51 -15.89
C MET A 161 -12.56 2.13 -16.43
N PRO A 162 -11.74 3.09 -16.86
CA PRO A 162 -10.35 2.82 -17.25
C PRO A 162 -9.58 2.09 -16.15
N ILE A 163 -8.72 1.14 -16.53
CA ILE A 163 -7.93 0.35 -15.57
C ILE A 163 -7.11 1.22 -14.60
N CYS A 164 -6.55 2.34 -15.07
CA CYS A 164 -5.81 3.28 -14.22
C CYS A 164 -6.68 3.93 -13.14
N ASP A 165 -7.92 4.29 -13.45
CA ASP A 165 -8.88 4.83 -12.50
C ASP A 165 -9.35 3.73 -11.52
N ALA A 166 -9.52 2.48 -11.97
CA ALA A 166 -9.89 1.35 -11.12
C ALA A 166 -8.80 0.96 -10.10
N ILE A 167 -7.53 0.98 -10.52
CA ILE A 167 -6.38 0.74 -9.64
C ILE A 167 -6.28 1.85 -8.59
N ALA A 168 -6.38 3.12 -9.02
CA ALA A 168 -6.36 4.26 -8.12
C ALA A 168 -7.51 4.22 -7.10
N LEU A 169 -8.73 3.92 -7.56
CA LEU A 169 -9.89 3.77 -6.69
C LEU A 169 -9.69 2.64 -5.67
N SER A 170 -9.22 1.47 -6.12
CA SER A 170 -8.96 0.33 -5.22
C SER A 170 -7.91 0.67 -4.17
N ASN A 171 -6.82 1.37 -4.55
CA ASN A 171 -5.79 1.80 -3.62
C ASN A 171 -6.29 2.86 -2.63
N LEU A 172 -7.13 3.81 -3.07
CA LEU A 172 -7.75 4.80 -2.18
C LEU A 172 -8.68 4.13 -1.15
N GLU A 173 -9.55 3.22 -1.60
CA GLU A 173 -10.53 2.58 -0.71
C GLU A 173 -9.90 1.56 0.24
N VAL A 174 -8.92 0.79 -0.22
CA VAL A 174 -8.30 -0.27 0.57
C VAL A 174 -7.09 0.24 1.35
N PHE A 175 -6.07 0.74 0.66
CA PHE A 175 -4.78 1.05 1.27
C PHE A 175 -4.81 2.36 2.06
N ILE A 176 -5.36 3.42 1.47
CA ILE A 176 -5.37 4.75 2.10
C ILE A 176 -6.49 4.84 3.14
N LYS A 177 -7.74 4.60 2.75
CA LYS A 177 -8.88 4.72 3.66
C LYS A 177 -8.98 3.54 4.64
N GLY A 178 -8.76 2.31 4.17
CA GLY A 178 -8.90 1.11 4.98
C GLY A 178 -7.73 0.90 5.95
N GLU A 179 -6.50 1.00 5.44
CA GLU A 179 -5.27 0.73 6.20
C GLU A 179 -4.56 2.03 6.68
N LYS A 180 -5.15 3.21 6.45
CA LYS A 180 -4.65 4.53 6.90
C LYS A 180 -3.25 4.93 6.39
N TRP A 181 -2.81 4.39 5.25
CA TRP A 181 -1.53 4.77 4.63
C TRP A 181 -1.62 6.10 3.85
N PHE A 182 -1.82 7.20 4.57
CA PHE A 182 -2.02 8.51 3.97
C PHE A 182 -0.77 9.10 3.28
N GLU A 183 0.42 8.58 3.57
CA GLU A 183 1.67 8.90 2.86
C GLU A 183 1.56 8.65 1.35
N MET A 184 0.60 7.83 0.93
CA MET A 184 0.38 7.51 -0.47
C MET A 184 -0.46 8.53 -1.22
N LEU A 185 -1.18 9.43 -0.54
CA LEU A 185 -2.03 10.44 -1.19
C LEU A 185 -1.24 11.35 -2.15
N PRO A 186 -0.08 11.94 -1.75
CA PRO A 186 0.76 12.70 -2.68
C PRO A 186 1.27 11.87 -3.86
N LEU A 187 1.33 10.55 -3.70
CA LEU A 187 1.86 9.59 -4.67
C LEU A 187 0.75 8.83 -5.43
N LEU A 188 -0.47 9.37 -5.45
CA LEU A 188 -1.62 8.72 -6.10
C LEU A 188 -1.39 8.50 -7.60
N HIS A 189 -0.65 9.40 -8.26
CA HIS A 189 -0.29 9.28 -9.68
C HIS A 189 0.40 7.95 -10.02
N LEU A 190 1.16 7.36 -9.08
CA LEU A 190 1.79 6.04 -9.27
C LEU A 190 0.77 4.89 -9.31
N SER A 191 -0.46 5.10 -8.83
CA SER A 191 -1.58 4.17 -9.01
C SER A 191 -2.29 4.34 -10.35
N GLN A 192 -2.01 5.41 -11.09
CA GLN A 192 -2.67 5.74 -12.36
C GLN A 192 -1.74 5.62 -13.57
N ALA A 193 -0.44 5.39 -13.35
CA ALA A 193 0.54 5.32 -14.41
C ALA A 193 1.64 4.28 -14.12
N GLY A 194 2.32 3.89 -15.19
CA GLY A 194 3.44 2.97 -15.18
C GLY A 194 3.04 1.50 -15.29
N LYS A 195 3.96 0.63 -14.85
CA LYS A 195 3.85 -0.81 -14.99
C LYS A 195 3.14 -1.39 -13.78
N HIS A 196 2.06 -2.14 -14.02
CA HIS A 196 1.29 -2.77 -12.96
C HIS A 196 1.02 -4.23 -13.28
N PHE A 197 1.13 -5.06 -12.24
CA PHE A 197 0.43 -6.34 -12.22
C PHE A 197 -1.04 -6.10 -11.89
N ILE A 198 -1.91 -6.86 -12.54
CA ILE A 198 -3.36 -6.90 -12.29
C ILE A 198 -3.83 -8.34 -12.13
N LEU A 199 -4.82 -8.54 -11.28
CA LEU A 199 -5.59 -9.79 -11.17
C LEU A 199 -7.04 -9.48 -11.49
N LEU A 200 -7.54 -10.11 -12.55
CA LEU A 200 -8.88 -9.88 -13.08
C LEU A 200 -9.72 -11.15 -12.97
N LYS A 201 -10.99 -10.99 -12.60
CA LYS A 201 -12.00 -12.03 -12.80
C LYS A 201 -12.44 -12.01 -14.27
N HIS A 202 -12.56 -13.18 -14.89
CA HIS A 202 -13.22 -13.30 -16.19
C HIS A 202 -14.68 -12.83 -16.10
N PRO A 203 -15.18 -12.05 -17.08
CA PRO A 203 -16.58 -11.66 -17.12
C PRO A 203 -17.44 -12.89 -17.44
N VAL A 204 -18.40 -13.19 -16.57
CA VAL A 204 -19.42 -14.24 -16.76
C VAL A 204 -20.77 -13.54 -16.64
N ASP A 205 -21.43 -13.31 -17.78
CA ASP A 205 -22.65 -12.52 -17.89
C ASP A 205 -22.53 -11.05 -17.39
N GLU A 206 -21.29 -10.56 -17.28
CA GLU A 206 -20.93 -9.20 -16.90
C GLU A 206 -20.35 -8.44 -18.10
N ALA A 207 -20.58 -7.11 -18.15
CA ALA A 207 -20.10 -6.28 -19.26
C ALA A 207 -18.57 -6.06 -19.23
N PHE A 208 -17.95 -6.11 -18.05
CA PHE A 208 -16.55 -5.80 -17.84
C PHE A 208 -15.91 -6.84 -16.90
N PRO A 209 -14.63 -7.18 -17.07
CA PRO A 209 -13.89 -7.95 -16.07
C PRO A 209 -13.79 -7.17 -14.76
N THR A 210 -13.65 -7.89 -13.65
CA THR A 210 -13.54 -7.28 -12.31
C THR A 210 -12.11 -7.26 -11.83
N LEU A 211 -11.59 -6.08 -11.51
CA LEU A 211 -10.31 -5.89 -10.84
C LEU A 211 -10.41 -6.27 -9.37
N VAL A 212 -9.74 -7.35 -8.99
CA VAL A 212 -9.71 -7.82 -7.59
C VAL A 212 -8.36 -7.59 -6.92
N SER A 213 -7.28 -7.41 -7.68
CA SER A 213 -5.98 -7.04 -7.14
C SER A 213 -5.11 -6.30 -8.16
N SER A 214 -4.19 -5.48 -7.66
CA SER A 214 -3.14 -4.85 -8.46
C SER A 214 -1.87 -4.66 -7.62
N ALA A 215 -0.72 -4.56 -8.28
CA ALA A 215 0.54 -4.15 -7.65
C ALA A 215 1.37 -3.30 -8.63
N LEU A 216 2.00 -2.25 -8.13
CA LEU A 216 2.95 -1.42 -8.89
C LEU A 216 4.26 -2.18 -9.03
N ILE A 217 4.78 -2.26 -10.27
CA ILE A 217 6.08 -2.85 -10.58
C ILE A 217 7.01 -1.74 -11.04
N GLN A 218 8.15 -1.56 -10.38
CA GLN A 218 9.16 -0.60 -10.79
C GLN A 218 10.41 -1.33 -11.27
N ASP A 219 10.78 -1.08 -12.51
CA ASP A 219 12.04 -1.55 -13.07
C ASP A 219 13.24 -0.87 -12.41
N TRP A 220 14.40 -1.51 -12.49
CA TRP A 220 15.66 -0.94 -12.02
C TRP A 220 15.99 0.42 -12.64
N SER A 221 15.54 0.67 -13.87
CA SER A 221 15.71 1.98 -14.51
C SER A 221 15.02 3.14 -13.76
N LYS A 222 14.11 2.82 -12.85
CA LYS A 222 13.41 3.78 -11.97
C LYS A 222 13.90 3.72 -10.51
N LYS A 223 15.06 3.11 -10.24
CA LYS A 223 15.60 2.88 -8.88
C LYS A 223 15.65 4.13 -8.00
N ASP A 224 15.85 5.31 -8.58
CA ASP A 224 15.92 6.57 -7.82
C ASP A 224 14.57 6.96 -7.21
N THR A 225 13.49 6.29 -7.64
CA THR A 225 12.12 6.45 -7.11
C THR A 225 11.63 5.22 -6.34
N TRP A 226 12.51 4.24 -6.08
CA TRP A 226 12.14 3.03 -5.33
C TRP A 226 11.95 3.35 -3.85
N LEU A 227 10.88 2.83 -3.26
CA LEU A 227 10.61 3.05 -1.84
C LEU A 227 11.63 2.34 -0.95
N SER A 228 12.18 1.20 -1.39
CA SER A 228 13.20 0.42 -0.66
C SER A 228 14.47 1.22 -0.37
N TYR A 229 14.75 2.26 -1.16
CA TYR A 229 15.88 3.16 -1.00
C TYR A 229 15.48 4.55 -0.50
N ALA A 230 14.18 4.82 -0.33
CA ALA A 230 13.69 6.09 0.16
C ALA A 230 14.02 6.27 1.66
N PRO A 231 14.21 7.52 2.14
CA PRO A 231 14.58 7.78 3.54
C PRO A 231 13.69 7.09 4.60
N PRO A 232 12.36 6.95 4.43
CA PRO A 232 11.53 6.25 5.42
C PRO A 232 11.88 4.76 5.59
N PHE A 233 12.40 4.12 4.54
CA PHE A 233 12.69 2.68 4.50
C PHE A 233 14.20 2.35 4.50
N SER A 234 15.05 3.38 4.63
CA SER A 234 16.50 3.27 4.57
C SER A 234 17.17 4.31 5.48
N ASN A 235 16.83 4.29 6.77
CA ASN A 235 17.43 5.13 7.81
C ASN A 235 17.94 4.31 9.00
N GLU A 236 18.51 4.96 10.02
CA GLU A 236 19.15 4.31 11.17
C GLU A 236 18.17 3.53 12.08
N GLN A 237 16.87 3.74 11.97
CA GLN A 237 15.85 2.98 12.70
C GLN A 237 15.65 1.56 12.13
N TRP A 238 16.14 1.30 10.91
CA TRP A 238 16.06 -0.01 10.29
C TRP A 238 17.16 -0.94 10.77
N GLN A 239 16.74 -2.07 11.33
CA GLN A 239 17.64 -3.12 11.80
C GLN A 239 17.99 -4.04 10.63
N TYR A 240 19.27 -4.07 10.27
CA TYR A 240 19.79 -4.92 9.21
C TYR A 240 19.81 -6.39 9.64
N CYS A 241 19.26 -7.30 8.82
CA CYS A 241 19.11 -8.70 9.19
C CYS A 241 19.23 -9.71 8.03
N LEU A 242 19.95 -9.37 6.96
CA LEU A 242 20.11 -10.27 5.82
C LEU A 242 20.81 -11.59 6.24
N PRO A 243 20.15 -12.76 6.11
CA PRO A 243 20.75 -14.01 6.52
C PRO A 243 21.82 -14.48 5.52
N ASN A 244 22.74 -15.36 5.97
CA ASN A 244 23.80 -15.91 5.12
C ASN A 244 23.27 -16.57 3.84
N HIS A 245 22.20 -17.36 3.94
CA HIS A 245 21.58 -17.99 2.79
C HIS A 245 20.98 -16.97 1.80
N GLY A 246 20.64 -15.77 2.26
CA GLY A 246 20.21 -14.67 1.39
C GLY A 246 21.35 -14.18 0.48
N TYR A 247 22.58 -14.07 1.02
CA TYR A 247 23.77 -13.78 0.20
C TYR A 247 24.06 -14.89 -0.80
N ASP A 248 23.95 -16.14 -0.37
CA ASP A 248 24.17 -17.31 -1.23
C ASP A 248 23.13 -17.35 -2.36
N SER A 249 21.85 -17.11 -2.04
CA SER A 249 20.75 -17.03 -3.00
C SER A 249 20.98 -15.90 -4.01
N LEU A 250 21.34 -14.70 -3.56
CA LEU A 250 21.59 -13.56 -4.44
C LEU A 250 22.80 -13.80 -5.36
N SER A 251 23.88 -14.37 -4.83
CA SER A 251 25.09 -14.67 -5.61
C SER A 251 24.84 -15.78 -6.65
N GLY A 252 24.01 -16.77 -6.32
CA GLY A 252 23.63 -17.87 -7.22
C GLY A 252 22.81 -17.44 -8.43
N LEU A 253 22.18 -16.26 -8.39
CA LEU A 253 21.33 -15.74 -9.48
C LEU A 253 22.11 -15.04 -10.60
N GLN A 254 23.44 -14.91 -10.46
CA GLN A 254 24.32 -14.27 -11.44
C GLN A 254 23.89 -12.82 -11.73
N LEU A 255 23.55 -12.07 -10.68
CA LEU A 255 23.07 -10.69 -10.80
C LEU A 255 24.20 -9.65 -10.79
N PHE A 256 25.37 -10.02 -10.29
CA PHE A 256 26.44 -9.09 -9.91
C PHE A 256 27.76 -9.34 -10.65
N THR A 257 28.55 -8.28 -10.76
CA THR A 257 29.95 -8.33 -11.20
C THR A 257 30.81 -7.55 -10.19
N PRO A 258 31.67 -8.20 -9.38
CA PRO A 258 31.90 -9.65 -9.31
C PRO A 258 30.67 -10.42 -8.80
N PRO A 259 30.56 -11.74 -9.06
CA PRO A 259 29.35 -12.53 -8.81
C PRO A 259 29.02 -12.76 -7.33
N ILE A 260 29.93 -12.43 -6.40
CA ILE A 260 29.77 -12.67 -4.97
C ILE A 260 29.59 -11.34 -4.26
N LEU A 261 28.48 -11.21 -3.53
CA LEU A 261 28.26 -10.10 -2.61
C LEU A 261 29.02 -10.32 -1.29
N SER A 262 29.86 -9.36 -0.94
CA SER A 262 30.44 -9.22 0.41
C SER A 262 29.35 -9.09 1.48
N LYS A 263 29.64 -9.60 2.68
CA LYS A 263 28.78 -9.36 3.85
C LYS A 263 28.87 -7.90 4.30
N CYS A 264 27.74 -7.36 4.73
CA CYS A 264 27.57 -6.01 5.23
C CYS A 264 27.11 -6.05 6.69
N ASP A 265 27.26 -4.93 7.39
CA ASP A 265 26.82 -4.74 8.79
C ASP A 265 25.63 -3.78 8.90
N SER A 266 25.21 -3.14 7.80
CA SER A 266 24.07 -2.23 7.78
C SER A 266 23.35 -2.22 6.43
N LEU A 267 22.09 -1.79 6.46
CA LEU A 267 21.23 -1.68 5.28
C LEU A 267 21.79 -0.67 4.25
N PRO A 268 22.24 0.54 4.64
CA PRO A 268 22.82 1.48 3.67
C PRO A 268 24.09 0.97 2.98
N LYS A 269 24.95 0.22 3.70
CA LYS A 269 26.14 -0.38 3.08
C LYS A 269 25.76 -1.48 2.10
N PHE A 270 24.80 -2.33 2.48
CA PHE A 270 24.25 -3.34 1.59
C PHE A 270 23.66 -2.72 0.33
N ASP A 271 22.86 -1.66 0.45
CA ASP A 271 22.23 -0.99 -0.69
C ASP A 271 23.24 -0.38 -1.65
N ASN A 272 24.23 0.32 -1.11
CA ASN A 272 25.31 0.88 -1.91
C ASN A 272 26.06 -0.22 -2.66
N GLN A 273 26.42 -1.30 -1.96
CA GLN A 273 27.11 -2.43 -2.59
C GLN A 273 26.26 -3.10 -3.67
N PHE A 274 24.98 -3.36 -3.39
CA PHE A 274 24.05 -3.95 -4.33
C PHE A 274 23.97 -3.10 -5.60
N GLN A 275 23.79 -1.79 -5.45
CA GLN A 275 23.70 -0.86 -6.58
C GLN A 275 24.99 -0.77 -7.39
N LEU A 276 26.15 -0.79 -6.74
CA LEU A 276 27.45 -0.70 -7.41
C LEU A 276 27.81 -1.98 -8.18
N GLN A 277 27.46 -3.14 -7.65
CA GLN A 277 27.87 -4.43 -8.22
C GLN A 277 26.83 -5.02 -9.17
N LEU A 278 25.60 -4.50 -9.21
CA LEU A 278 24.55 -5.03 -10.07
C LEU A 278 24.89 -4.86 -11.55
N SER A 279 24.96 -5.98 -12.27
CA SER A 279 25.15 -6.03 -13.72
C SER A 279 23.85 -6.38 -14.47
N GLU A 280 23.01 -7.25 -13.91
CA GLU A 280 21.76 -7.70 -14.54
C GLU A 280 20.54 -6.88 -14.10
N SER A 281 20.53 -5.60 -14.46
CA SER A 281 19.45 -4.66 -14.08
C SER A 281 18.03 -5.06 -14.52
N ARG A 282 17.88 -5.80 -15.62
CA ARG A 282 16.56 -6.25 -16.13
C ARG A 282 15.97 -7.40 -15.34
N ALA A 283 16.78 -8.10 -14.54
CA ALA A 283 16.34 -9.24 -13.76
C ALA A 283 15.75 -8.84 -12.39
N ILE A 284 15.62 -7.53 -12.13
CA ILE A 284 15.20 -7.02 -10.82
C ILE A 284 14.10 -5.98 -10.98
N CYS A 285 13.09 -6.07 -10.12
CA CYS A 285 12.10 -5.03 -9.92
C CYS A 285 11.88 -4.75 -8.43
N GLU A 286 11.20 -3.65 -8.14
CA GLU A 286 10.51 -3.44 -6.88
C GLU A 286 9.01 -3.67 -7.09
N VAL A 287 8.39 -4.37 -6.14
CA VAL A 287 6.94 -4.58 -6.12
C VAL A 287 6.34 -3.84 -4.93
N LEU A 288 5.43 -2.93 -5.21
CA LEU A 288 4.78 -2.08 -4.22
C LEU A 288 3.26 -2.16 -4.33
N ARG A 289 2.58 -1.76 -3.25
CA ARG A 289 1.12 -1.54 -3.22
C ARG A 289 0.32 -2.75 -3.73
N LEU A 290 0.66 -3.96 -3.25
CA LEU A 290 -0.16 -5.14 -3.51
C LEU A 290 -1.50 -4.98 -2.78
N THR A 291 -2.51 -4.56 -3.52
CA THR A 291 -3.84 -4.25 -2.99
C THR A 291 -4.83 -5.32 -3.41
N VAL A 292 -5.74 -5.69 -2.51
CA VAL A 292 -6.81 -6.67 -2.77
C VAL A 292 -8.17 -6.12 -2.33
N SER A 293 -9.16 -6.27 -3.19
CA SER A 293 -10.52 -5.74 -3.01
C SER A 293 -11.51 -6.82 -2.56
N GLY A 294 -12.64 -6.41 -1.96
CA GLY A 294 -13.70 -7.33 -1.51
C GLY A 294 -13.86 -7.39 0.01
N ASN A 295 -14.72 -8.30 0.47
CA ASN A 295 -14.94 -8.53 1.91
C ASN A 295 -13.75 -9.27 2.56
N THR A 296 -13.75 -9.41 3.89
CA THR A 296 -12.63 -10.01 4.64
C THR A 296 -12.20 -11.39 4.13
N GLN A 297 -13.14 -12.27 3.78
CA GLN A 297 -12.82 -13.61 3.28
C GLN A 297 -12.26 -13.56 1.86
N GLN A 298 -12.83 -12.69 1.01
CA GLN A 298 -12.38 -12.46 -0.36
C GLN A 298 -10.98 -11.85 -0.38
N LYS A 299 -10.71 -10.82 0.43
CA LYS A 299 -9.38 -10.21 0.57
C LYS A 299 -8.32 -11.26 0.87
N LEU A 300 -8.58 -12.17 1.80
CA LEU A 300 -7.61 -13.23 2.12
C LEU A 300 -7.40 -14.20 0.94
N TYR A 301 -8.46 -14.53 0.22
CA TYR A 301 -8.36 -15.37 -0.98
C TYR A 301 -7.59 -14.69 -2.10
N PHE A 302 -7.92 -13.44 -2.41
CA PHE A 302 -7.24 -12.67 -3.44
C PHE A 302 -5.81 -12.32 -3.05
N LEU A 303 -5.49 -12.21 -1.76
CA LEU A 303 -4.11 -12.04 -1.33
C LEU A 303 -3.29 -13.28 -1.71
N TYR A 304 -3.80 -14.48 -1.44
CA TYR A 304 -3.20 -15.74 -1.88
C TYR A 304 -3.04 -15.80 -3.40
N LEU A 305 -4.14 -15.57 -4.13
CA LEU A 305 -4.17 -15.75 -5.57
C LEU A 305 -3.31 -14.70 -6.28
N ALA A 306 -3.35 -13.44 -5.83
CA ALA A 306 -2.53 -12.38 -6.37
C ALA A 306 -1.04 -12.65 -6.14
N GLN A 307 -0.61 -13.15 -4.98
CA GLN A 307 0.77 -13.60 -4.80
C GLN A 307 1.11 -14.69 -5.81
N LYS A 308 0.32 -15.77 -5.89
CA LYS A 308 0.57 -16.89 -6.80
C LYS A 308 0.71 -16.45 -8.27
N GLU A 309 -0.24 -15.67 -8.76
CA GLU A 309 -0.24 -15.17 -10.14
C GLU A 309 0.86 -14.13 -10.39
N LEU A 310 1.09 -13.21 -9.46
CA LEU A 310 2.17 -12.21 -9.55
C LEU A 310 3.54 -12.88 -9.67
N MET A 311 3.85 -13.87 -8.82
CA MET A 311 5.13 -14.58 -8.89
C MET A 311 5.27 -15.29 -10.24
N SER A 312 4.20 -15.94 -10.71
CA SER A 312 4.18 -16.64 -11.99
C SER A 312 4.45 -15.69 -13.17
N VAL A 313 3.70 -14.59 -13.25
CA VAL A 313 3.81 -13.62 -14.35
C VAL A 313 5.17 -12.92 -14.31
N LEU A 314 5.66 -12.46 -13.16
CA LEU A 314 6.96 -11.78 -13.08
C LEU A 314 8.14 -12.71 -13.39
N HIS A 315 8.06 -13.98 -12.99
CA HIS A 315 9.04 -14.98 -13.38
C HIS A 315 9.04 -15.21 -14.90
N GLN A 316 7.86 -15.30 -15.53
CA GLN A 316 7.72 -15.47 -16.98
C GLN A 316 8.25 -14.27 -17.76
N VAL A 317 8.07 -13.05 -17.24
CA VAL A 317 8.63 -11.81 -17.81
C VAL A 317 10.17 -11.77 -17.71
N GLY A 318 10.77 -12.57 -16.83
CA GLY A 318 12.21 -12.74 -16.70
C GLY A 318 12.83 -12.08 -15.47
N TYR A 319 12.02 -11.57 -14.52
CA TYR A 319 12.54 -11.12 -13.24
C TYR A 319 13.00 -12.31 -12.40
N LYS A 320 14.14 -12.15 -11.74
CA LYS A 320 14.71 -13.12 -10.78
C LYS A 320 14.43 -12.71 -9.34
N ILE A 321 14.60 -11.42 -9.02
CA ILE A 321 14.41 -10.87 -7.67
C ILE A 321 13.40 -9.72 -7.69
N GLY A 322 12.48 -9.72 -6.72
CA GLY A 322 11.60 -8.61 -6.40
C GLY A 322 11.95 -8.00 -5.05
N PHE A 323 12.23 -6.69 -5.00
CA PHE A 323 12.31 -5.93 -3.76
C PHE A 323 10.91 -5.69 -3.20
N THR A 324 10.77 -5.81 -1.89
CA THR A 324 9.47 -5.68 -1.20
C THR A 324 9.60 -4.98 0.14
N ILE A 325 8.53 -4.29 0.51
CA ILE A 325 8.27 -3.77 1.85
C ILE A 325 6.94 -4.35 2.30
N ILE A 326 6.94 -5.16 3.37
CA ILE A 326 5.78 -5.96 3.79
C ILE A 326 5.53 -5.75 5.27
N GLU A 327 4.33 -5.27 5.59
CA GLU A 327 3.77 -5.25 6.95
C GLU A 327 2.77 -6.39 7.18
N GLN A 328 2.17 -6.93 6.12
CA GLN A 328 1.06 -7.88 6.18
C GLN A 328 1.43 -9.21 6.86
N PRO A 329 0.99 -9.46 8.12
CA PRO A 329 1.47 -10.60 8.90
C PRO A 329 1.10 -11.95 8.30
N PHE A 330 -0.03 -12.02 7.58
CA PHE A 330 -0.48 -13.27 6.96
C PHE A 330 0.49 -13.73 5.86
N MET A 331 0.98 -12.81 5.03
CA MET A 331 1.96 -13.12 3.98
C MET A 331 3.27 -13.60 4.60
N LEU A 332 3.78 -12.85 5.57
CA LEU A 332 5.05 -13.16 6.25
C LEU A 332 5.00 -14.52 6.95
N GLN A 333 3.89 -14.85 7.60
CA GLN A 333 3.69 -16.15 8.24
C GLN A 333 3.63 -17.30 7.24
N PHE A 334 3.09 -17.07 6.04
CA PHE A 334 3.15 -18.08 4.98
C PHE A 334 4.58 -18.24 4.47
N TYR A 335 5.33 -17.15 4.28
CA TYR A 335 6.71 -17.20 3.82
C TYR A 335 7.64 -17.95 4.78
N GLN A 336 7.34 -17.95 6.07
CA GLN A 336 8.04 -18.79 7.07
C GLN A 336 7.79 -20.30 6.92
N THR A 337 6.78 -20.71 6.15
CA THR A 337 6.42 -22.13 5.94
C THR A 337 6.97 -22.72 4.64
N ILE A 338 7.55 -21.88 3.79
CA ILE A 338 8.14 -22.29 2.51
C ILE A 338 9.68 -22.24 2.61
N ASP A 339 10.36 -22.57 1.52
CA ASP A 339 11.83 -22.53 1.45
C ASP A 339 12.34 -21.13 1.85
N SER A 340 13.32 -21.07 2.76
CA SER A 340 13.89 -19.79 3.24
C SER A 340 14.60 -18.99 2.14
N ASN A 341 14.95 -19.63 1.02
CA ASN A 341 15.51 -18.93 -0.14
C ASN A 341 14.41 -18.33 -1.04
N ALA A 342 13.14 -18.70 -0.87
CA ALA A 342 12.03 -18.12 -1.62
C ALA A 342 11.73 -16.68 -1.20
N TYR A 343 11.79 -16.42 0.11
CA TYR A 343 11.70 -15.08 0.67
C TYR A 343 12.64 -14.92 1.87
N PHE A 344 13.41 -13.83 1.86
CA PHE A 344 14.32 -13.48 2.95
C PHE A 344 14.35 -11.97 3.18
N HIS A 345 14.54 -11.59 4.45
CA HIS A 345 14.55 -10.19 4.89
C HIS A 345 15.92 -9.55 4.65
N ALA A 346 15.94 -8.28 4.27
CA ALA A 346 17.12 -7.42 4.31
C ALA A 346 17.21 -6.65 5.63
N GLY A 347 16.05 -6.22 6.15
CA GLY A 347 15.95 -5.47 7.39
C GLY A 347 14.50 -5.33 7.86
N TYR A 348 14.34 -4.83 9.08
CA TYR A 348 13.03 -4.55 9.65
C TYR A 348 13.01 -3.28 10.49
N CYS A 349 11.83 -2.71 10.69
CA CYS A 349 11.60 -1.53 11.50
C CYS A 349 10.23 -1.59 12.19
N GLU A 350 10.13 -1.05 13.40
CA GLU A 350 8.85 -0.80 14.08
C GLU A 350 8.61 0.72 14.05
N MET A 351 7.79 1.20 13.11
CA MET A 351 7.61 2.65 12.93
C MET A 351 6.73 3.26 14.03
N ASN A 352 5.65 2.58 14.42
CA ASN A 352 4.58 3.16 15.25
C ASN A 352 4.67 2.79 16.74
N ASP A 353 5.67 2.01 17.19
CA ASP A 353 5.78 1.46 18.56
C ASP A 353 4.53 0.70 19.05
N ASP A 354 3.69 0.24 18.12
CA ASP A 354 2.45 -0.52 18.37
C ASP A 354 2.68 -2.05 18.31
N GLY A 355 3.94 -2.47 18.16
CA GLY A 355 4.34 -3.85 17.95
C GLY A 355 4.18 -4.35 16.51
N THR A 356 3.85 -3.48 15.56
CA THR A 356 3.79 -3.80 14.14
C THR A 356 5.18 -3.65 13.52
N THR A 357 5.71 -4.75 12.99
CA THR A 357 7.03 -4.78 12.33
C THR A 357 6.87 -4.77 10.81
N ILE A 358 7.52 -3.81 10.16
CA ILE A 358 7.62 -3.72 8.70
C ILE A 358 8.94 -4.35 8.27
N TYR A 359 8.89 -5.20 7.25
CA TYR A 359 10.05 -5.91 6.73
C TYR A 359 10.38 -5.46 5.32
N ARG A 360 11.65 -5.11 5.09
CA ARG A 360 12.21 -5.03 3.74
C ARG A 360 12.78 -6.39 3.38
N GLY A 361 12.50 -6.90 2.19
CA GLY A 361 12.95 -8.23 1.80
C GLY A 361 12.92 -8.46 0.31
N PHE A 362 13.21 -9.70 -0.05
CA PHE A 362 13.35 -10.14 -1.43
C PHE A 362 12.46 -11.32 -1.72
N TRP A 363 11.73 -11.27 -2.83
CA TRP A 363 11.17 -12.46 -3.47
C TRP A 363 12.16 -13.02 -4.46
N ASN A 364 12.48 -14.31 -4.34
CA ASN A 364 13.07 -15.08 -5.43
C ASN A 364 11.94 -15.68 -6.25
N PHE A 365 11.67 -15.09 -7.42
CA PHE A 365 10.46 -15.42 -8.20
C PHE A 365 10.40 -16.89 -8.61
N GLU A 366 11.52 -17.50 -8.99
CA GLU A 366 11.58 -18.92 -9.36
C GLU A 366 11.16 -19.82 -8.18
N LEU A 367 11.73 -19.57 -7.01
CA LEU A 367 11.46 -20.37 -5.80
C LEU A 367 10.06 -20.10 -5.25
N MET A 368 9.58 -18.86 -5.35
CA MET A 368 8.22 -18.49 -4.98
C MET A 368 7.19 -19.19 -5.89
N VAL A 369 7.42 -19.26 -7.20
CA VAL A 369 6.57 -20.02 -8.14
C VAL A 369 6.54 -21.50 -7.76
N LYS A 370 7.70 -22.10 -7.48
CA LYS A 370 7.78 -23.50 -7.02
C LYS A 370 6.98 -23.74 -5.73
N ALA A 371 7.03 -22.79 -4.80
CA ALA A 371 6.25 -22.86 -3.56
C ALA A 371 4.74 -22.77 -3.83
N PHE A 372 4.29 -21.82 -4.63
CA PHE A 372 2.86 -21.62 -4.91
C PHE A 372 2.24 -22.69 -5.83
N ASN A 373 3.01 -23.32 -6.72
CA ASN A 373 2.50 -24.38 -7.59
C ASN A 373 1.95 -25.60 -6.82
N ASN A 374 2.43 -25.82 -5.59
CA ASN A 374 2.02 -26.94 -4.74
C ASN A 374 1.02 -26.54 -3.65
N VAL A 375 0.52 -25.31 -3.66
CA VAL A 375 -0.32 -24.75 -2.59
C VAL A 375 -1.63 -24.26 -3.15
N ASP A 376 -2.74 -24.88 -2.75
CA ASP A 376 -4.09 -24.35 -2.92
C ASP A 376 -4.47 -23.39 -1.78
N PHE A 377 -5.58 -22.66 -1.92
CA PHE A 377 -6.03 -21.71 -0.90
C PHE A 377 -6.27 -22.36 0.48
N ARG A 378 -6.71 -23.63 0.50
CA ARG A 378 -6.93 -24.36 1.75
C ARG A 378 -5.62 -24.64 2.47
N SER A 379 -4.61 -25.08 1.73
CA SER A 379 -3.27 -25.37 2.24
C SER A 379 -2.54 -24.10 2.66
N TYR A 380 -2.71 -23.00 1.90
CA TYR A 380 -2.22 -21.67 2.27
C TYR A 380 -2.71 -21.25 3.67
N LYS A 381 -4.02 -21.35 3.90
CA LYS A 381 -4.61 -21.05 5.22
C LYS A 381 -4.14 -21.99 6.32
N ARG A 382 -3.97 -23.28 6.00
CA ARG A 382 -3.51 -24.28 6.97
C ARG A 382 -2.08 -23.99 7.42
N ALA A 383 -1.17 -23.74 6.46
CA ALA A 383 0.23 -23.43 6.72
C ALA A 383 0.38 -22.23 7.67
N VAL A 384 -0.35 -21.15 7.42
CA VAL A 384 -0.32 -19.95 8.30
C VAL A 384 -0.86 -20.26 9.70
N ARG A 385 -1.94 -21.04 9.82
CA ARG A 385 -2.49 -21.43 11.13
C ARG A 385 -1.52 -22.29 11.93
N GLU A 386 -0.81 -23.20 11.27
CA GLU A 386 0.17 -24.08 11.92
C GLU A 386 1.42 -23.32 12.33
N SER A 387 1.91 -22.41 11.48
CA SER A 387 3.01 -21.49 11.79
C SER A 387 2.73 -20.66 13.05
N ARG A 388 1.54 -20.05 13.15
CA ARG A 388 1.12 -19.29 14.35
C ARG A 388 1.17 -20.11 15.62
N LYS A 389 0.61 -21.33 15.59
CA LYS A 389 0.60 -22.23 16.76
C LYS A 389 2.02 -22.61 17.20
N SER A 390 2.92 -22.82 16.25
CA SER A 390 4.33 -23.11 16.55
C SER A 390 5.02 -21.90 17.19
N LEU A 391 4.77 -20.69 16.68
CA LEU A 391 5.29 -19.45 17.25
C LEU A 391 4.77 -19.20 18.68
N GLU A 392 3.48 -19.42 18.92
CA GLU A 392 2.85 -19.30 20.24
C GLU A 392 3.44 -20.31 21.23
N LYS A 393 3.63 -21.56 20.80
CA LYS A 393 4.30 -22.59 21.62
C LYS A 393 5.73 -22.18 21.98
N LEU A 394 6.52 -21.71 21.02
CA LEU A 394 7.88 -21.22 21.27
C LEU A 394 7.90 -20.04 22.25
N ARG A 395 6.98 -19.08 22.10
CA ARG A 395 6.83 -17.94 23.03
C ARG A 395 6.41 -18.39 24.44
N SER A 396 5.51 -19.36 24.54
CA SER A 396 5.11 -19.94 25.85
C SER A 396 6.23 -20.74 26.51
N ALA A 397 7.01 -21.49 25.72
CA ALA A 397 8.15 -22.27 26.21
C ALA A 397 9.29 -21.36 26.69
N GLY A 398 9.58 -20.27 25.96
CA GLY A 398 10.56 -19.26 26.34
C GLY A 398 10.20 -18.53 27.65
N LYS A 399 8.91 -18.23 27.87
CA LYS A 399 8.41 -17.66 29.14
C LYS A 399 8.51 -18.65 30.32
N THR A 400 8.33 -19.95 30.09
CA THR A 400 8.56 -20.96 31.14
C THR A 400 10.04 -21.21 31.43
N SER A 401 10.95 -20.97 30.47
CA SER A 401 12.40 -21.11 30.71
C SER A 401 13.02 -19.91 31.41
N SER A 402 12.45 -18.69 31.28
CA SER A 402 12.90 -17.52 32.04
C SER A 402 12.44 -17.53 33.50
N ALA A 403 11.41 -18.32 33.84
CA ALA A 403 10.91 -18.48 35.21
C ALA A 403 11.63 -19.57 36.02
N LYS A 404 12.64 -20.25 35.46
CA LYS A 404 13.37 -21.36 36.12
C LYS A 404 14.87 -21.11 36.31
N LYS A 405 15.33 -19.85 36.24
CA LYS A 405 16.74 -19.50 36.46
C LYS A 405 17.05 -18.74 37.74
N ASP A 406 16.07 -18.56 38.63
CA ASP A 406 16.27 -18.04 39.99
C ASP A 406 15.76 -19.06 41.02
N GLU A 407 16.41 -20.21 41.12
CA GLU A 407 16.42 -21.03 42.33
C GLU A 407 17.52 -22.11 42.23
N HIS A 408 18.50 -22.02 43.14
CA HIS A 408 19.70 -22.88 43.32
C HIS A 408 20.85 -22.59 42.32
N VAL A 409 22.00 -22.02 42.69
CA VAL A 409 22.92 -22.16 43.84
C VAL A 409 23.79 -20.92 43.94
#